data_AF-A0A7C2J1P3-F1
#
_entry.id   AF-A0A7C2J1P3-F1
#
_cell.length_a   1.000
_cell.length_b   1.000
_cell.length_c   1.000
_cell.angle_alpha   90.00
_cell.angle_beta   90.00
_cell.angle_gamma   90.00
#
_symmetry.space_group_name_H-M   'P 1'
#
loop_
_entity.id
_entity.type
_entity.pdbx_description
1 polymer ?
#
loop_
_entity_poly.entity_id
_entity_poly.type
_entity_poly.pdbx_seq_one_letter_code
_entity_poly.pdbx_strand_id
1 'polypeptide(L)'
;MKSISFLLILLIVTFSFGQDIKEVNSKVIEATVFKDRAMITREAAVNLAKGIHTIIFTNITSDLRDESIRVSGTGPGELKILEVQIERKFTSDIQEDSKKAINEKINGLKDLLQQANDQITILQSKKNFVEALKAESVKNENQKLLSSTSSIKTWTEMLNFVDSNLSKIYTDLRKQSAIKQDIEQQIRTLTLTLNQAGDLKRKDYKNIRVIVECSQAGLVNLRPSYVVENASWYPMYDARVSSESKKIEISYFGMIQQSTGEDWDNIKLTFSTAEPMAMRSLPELDRWYVDLVPLPIQDVESKKEASSGYPIDYKSNYGLPSGKGAISGYITDENTGDPLPGAKALLVGTALGSLSDMDGKFYITNVPQGRYSLEISYIGYQSVKIHLKVIEKQTANLTVGLNAEALEAEAIVVMAQVAPSSQKRKEVDRLMEKPKYSEVRAKELSTVFELPTKNSIP
;
A
#
# COMPACT_ATOMS: atom_id res chain seq x y z
N MET A 1 8.16 -31.85 73.71
CA MET A 1 8.66 -30.87 72.73
C MET A 1 8.37 -31.44 71.34
N LYS A 2 7.39 -30.88 70.62
CA LYS A 2 7.01 -31.30 69.26
C LYS A 2 7.38 -30.16 68.30
N SER A 3 8.22 -30.43 67.32
CA SER A 3 8.57 -29.47 66.26
C SER A 3 7.48 -29.46 65.20
N ILE A 4 7.07 -28.26 64.79
CA ILE A 4 6.16 -28.02 63.66
C ILE A 4 6.96 -27.18 62.67
N SER A 5 7.38 -27.81 61.56
CA SER A 5 7.88 -27.11 60.37
C SER A 5 6.69 -26.57 59.59
N PHE A 6 6.65 -25.26 59.37
CA PHE A 6 5.67 -24.60 58.50
C PHE A 6 6.31 -24.36 57.13
N LEU A 7 5.77 -25.04 56.11
CA LEU A 7 6.16 -24.89 54.71
C LEU A 7 5.38 -23.71 54.09
N LEU A 8 6.07 -22.62 53.76
CA LEU A 8 5.49 -21.46 53.07
C LEU A 8 5.59 -21.67 51.54
N ILE A 9 4.47 -21.99 50.89
CA ILE A 9 4.40 -22.06 49.42
C ILE A 9 4.18 -20.64 48.88
N LEU A 10 5.20 -20.09 48.24
CA LEU A 10 5.14 -18.83 47.51
C LEU A 10 4.56 -19.09 46.11
N LEU A 11 3.27 -18.75 45.92
CA LEU A 11 2.59 -18.80 44.63
C LEU A 11 3.07 -17.62 43.76
N ILE A 12 4.08 -17.85 42.92
CA ILE A 12 4.51 -16.89 41.90
C ILE A 12 3.47 -16.92 40.78
N VAL A 13 2.54 -15.95 40.79
CA VAL A 13 1.66 -15.68 39.66
C VAL A 13 2.50 -15.01 38.58
N THR A 14 2.93 -15.77 37.58
CA THR A 14 3.51 -15.22 36.35
C THR A 14 2.40 -14.50 35.58
N PHE A 15 2.33 -13.17 35.70
CA PHE A 15 1.61 -12.34 34.73
C PHE A 15 2.38 -12.41 33.41
N SER A 16 1.94 -13.28 32.52
CA SER A 16 2.38 -13.27 31.13
C SER A 16 1.79 -12.03 30.48
N PHE A 17 2.55 -10.94 30.39
CA PHE A 17 2.25 -9.83 29.50
C PHE A 17 2.46 -10.32 28.06
N GLY A 18 1.50 -11.07 27.53
CA GLY A 18 1.43 -11.28 26.09
C GLY A 18 1.18 -9.93 25.44
N GLN A 19 2.11 -9.42 24.63
CA GLN A 19 1.75 -8.38 23.68
C GLN A 19 0.68 -8.98 22.75
N ASP A 20 -0.54 -8.46 22.82
CA ASP A 20 -1.64 -8.85 21.93
C ASP A 20 -1.27 -8.34 20.53
N ILE A 21 -0.68 -9.23 19.72
CA ILE A 21 -0.33 -8.97 18.33
C ILE A 21 -1.53 -9.37 17.47
N LYS A 22 -2.14 -8.39 16.80
CA LYS A 22 -3.25 -8.60 15.88
C LYS A 22 -2.84 -8.30 14.46
N GLU A 23 -2.81 -9.32 13.62
CA GLU A 23 -2.69 -9.15 12.18
C GLU A 23 -4.04 -8.78 11.57
N VAL A 24 -4.06 -7.74 10.75
CA VAL A 24 -5.29 -7.17 10.20
C VAL A 24 -5.11 -6.89 8.72
N ASN A 25 -6.10 -7.32 7.94
CA ASN A 25 -6.17 -7.00 6.53
C ASN A 25 -6.90 -5.67 6.34
N SER A 26 -6.36 -4.78 5.53
CA SER A 26 -6.92 -3.43 5.30
C SER A 26 -7.33 -3.25 3.85
N LYS A 27 -8.24 -2.32 3.57
CA LYS A 27 -8.70 -2.01 2.21
C LYS A 27 -8.36 -0.57 1.85
N VAL A 28 -7.99 -0.32 0.60
CA VAL A 28 -7.84 1.05 0.09
C VAL A 28 -9.23 1.69 0.05
N ILE A 29 -9.34 2.89 0.60
CA ILE A 29 -10.60 3.67 0.61
C ILE A 29 -10.47 4.98 -0.17
N GLU A 30 -9.26 5.55 -0.21
CA GLU A 30 -8.99 6.80 -0.92
C GLU A 30 -7.61 6.75 -1.61
N ALA A 31 -7.51 7.31 -2.81
CA ALA A 31 -6.23 7.56 -3.46
C ALA A 31 -6.19 8.97 -4.05
N THR A 32 -5.16 9.73 -3.65
CA THR A 32 -4.83 11.02 -4.27
C THR A 32 -3.69 10.79 -5.26
N VAL A 33 -3.98 10.90 -6.55
CA VAL A 33 -3.02 10.64 -7.63
C VAL A 33 -2.36 11.96 -8.04
N PHE A 34 -1.03 11.95 -8.08
CA PHE A 34 -0.18 13.03 -8.57
C PHE A 34 0.40 12.65 -9.93
N LYS A 35 1.21 13.52 -10.54
CA LYS A 35 1.82 13.22 -11.85
C LYS A 35 2.81 12.05 -11.82
N ASP A 36 3.42 11.75 -10.67
CA ASP A 36 4.53 10.77 -10.54
C ASP A 36 4.38 9.78 -9.37
N ARG A 37 3.35 9.95 -8.53
CA ARG A 37 3.07 9.09 -7.37
C ARG A 37 1.58 9.10 -7.03
N ALA A 38 1.16 8.23 -6.11
CA ALA A 38 -0.13 8.36 -5.43
C ALA A 38 0.03 8.34 -3.91
N MET A 39 -0.81 9.08 -3.21
CA MET A 39 -1.02 8.91 -1.78
C MET A 39 -2.22 8.00 -1.57
N ILE A 40 -2.01 6.88 -0.91
CA ILE A 40 -3.01 5.84 -0.65
C ILE A 40 -3.42 5.93 0.82
N THR A 41 -4.71 5.95 1.07
CA THR A 41 -5.27 5.79 2.42
C THR A 41 -6.03 4.47 2.47
N ARG A 42 -5.61 3.61 3.41
CA ARG A 42 -6.34 2.38 3.73
C ARG A 42 -7.15 2.54 5.00
N GLU A 43 -8.04 1.60 5.23
CA GLU A 43 -8.84 1.52 6.45
C GLU A 43 -8.93 0.09 6.96
N ALA A 44 -8.87 -0.07 8.28
CA ALA A 44 -9.25 -1.30 8.96
C ALA A 44 -9.84 -1.02 10.34
N ALA A 45 -10.94 -1.71 10.66
CA ALA A 45 -11.59 -1.66 11.95
C ALA A 45 -11.20 -2.89 12.79
N VAL A 46 -10.80 -2.66 14.04
CA VAL A 46 -10.30 -3.69 14.95
C VAL A 46 -10.93 -3.50 16.32
N ASN A 47 -11.44 -4.58 16.91
CA ASN A 47 -11.94 -4.53 18.28
C ASN A 47 -10.79 -4.73 19.27
N LEU A 48 -10.54 -3.75 20.11
CA LEU A 48 -9.41 -3.70 21.05
C LEU A 48 -9.91 -3.60 22.48
N ALA A 49 -9.24 -4.29 23.39
CA ALA A 49 -9.46 -4.11 24.83
C ALA A 49 -8.76 -2.84 25.32
N LYS A 50 -9.05 -2.39 26.54
CA LYS A 50 -8.25 -1.34 27.19
C LYS A 50 -6.80 -1.82 27.36
N GLY A 51 -5.82 -0.99 26.98
CA GLY A 51 -4.39 -1.30 27.11
C GLY A 51 -3.59 -1.07 25.82
N ILE A 52 -2.37 -1.58 25.80
CA ILE A 52 -1.45 -1.47 24.66
C ILE A 52 -1.61 -2.69 23.75
N HIS A 53 -1.75 -2.44 22.45
CA HIS A 53 -1.91 -3.46 21.41
C HIS A 53 -0.93 -3.23 20.28
N THR A 54 -0.45 -4.32 19.69
CA THR A 54 0.40 -4.28 18.50
C THR A 54 -0.43 -4.75 17.31
N ILE A 55 -0.59 -3.89 16.31
CA ILE A 55 -1.41 -4.16 15.12
C ILE A 55 -0.49 -4.25 13.91
N ILE A 56 -0.63 -5.30 13.12
CA ILE A 56 0.18 -5.52 11.93
C ILE A 56 -0.74 -5.49 10.71
N PHE A 57 -0.62 -4.45 9.89
CA PHE A 57 -1.24 -4.41 8.59
C PHE A 57 -0.40 -5.24 7.61
N THR A 58 -1.01 -6.28 7.06
CA THR A 58 -0.33 -7.20 6.15
C THR A 58 -0.58 -6.85 4.68
N ASN A 59 0.27 -7.39 3.80
CA ASN A 59 0.12 -7.31 2.34
C ASN A 59 0.12 -5.87 1.78
N ILE A 60 1.01 -5.02 2.30
CA ILE A 60 1.22 -3.67 1.78
C ILE A 60 2.20 -3.72 0.63
N THR A 61 1.99 -2.92 -0.41
CA THR A 61 2.91 -2.89 -1.55
C THR A 61 4.36 -2.58 -1.15
N SER A 62 5.33 -3.19 -1.84
CA SER A 62 6.75 -2.86 -1.69
C SER A 62 7.13 -1.50 -2.27
N ASP A 63 6.33 -0.96 -3.20
CA ASP A 63 6.51 0.36 -3.82
C ASP A 63 6.19 1.53 -2.87
N LEU A 64 5.77 1.20 -1.64
CA LEU A 64 5.64 2.13 -0.52
C LEU A 64 6.97 2.85 -0.23
N ARG A 65 6.94 4.18 -0.11
CA ARG A 65 8.04 4.96 0.47
C ARG A 65 8.00 4.88 1.99
N ASP A 66 9.06 4.33 2.57
CA ASP A 66 9.09 3.98 4.00
C ASP A 66 8.90 5.22 4.90
N GLU A 67 9.43 6.38 4.50
CA GLU A 67 9.37 7.63 5.27
C GLU A 67 8.01 8.35 5.18
N SER A 68 7.17 7.94 4.23
CA SER A 68 5.90 8.60 3.93
C SER A 68 4.75 8.15 4.83
N ILE A 69 4.96 7.07 5.60
CA ILE A 69 3.88 6.44 6.34
C ILE A 69 3.36 7.31 7.47
N ARG A 70 2.04 7.44 7.55
CA ARG A 70 1.33 8.12 8.63
C ARG A 70 0.15 7.24 9.02
N VAL A 71 -0.13 7.12 10.31
CA VAL A 71 -1.28 6.36 10.78
C VAL A 71 -2.15 7.30 11.59
N SER A 72 -3.43 7.32 11.27
CA SER A 72 -4.46 8.01 12.06
C SER A 72 -5.47 6.98 12.54
N GLY A 73 -6.23 7.31 13.57
CA GLY A 73 -7.25 6.40 14.08
C GLY A 73 -8.29 7.09 14.92
N THR A 74 -9.48 6.50 14.94
CA THR A 74 -10.59 6.91 15.82
C THR A 74 -11.04 5.71 16.63
N GLY A 75 -11.42 5.93 17.88
CA GLY A 75 -11.84 4.86 18.77
C GLY A 75 -12.64 5.39 19.97
N PRO A 76 -13.20 4.50 20.79
CA PRO A 76 -13.85 4.89 22.02
C PRO A 76 -12.81 5.44 23.01
N GLY A 77 -12.97 6.71 23.39
CA GLY A 77 -12.06 7.41 24.30
C GLY A 77 -10.79 7.93 23.62
N GLU A 78 -9.76 8.14 24.43
CA GLU A 78 -8.43 8.55 23.97
C GLU A 78 -7.69 7.34 23.35
N LEU A 79 -7.21 7.51 22.12
CA LEU A 79 -6.38 6.57 21.38
C LEU A 79 -5.02 7.23 21.13
N LYS A 80 -3.94 6.61 21.60
CA LYS A 80 -2.57 7.08 21.34
C LYS A 80 -1.86 6.10 20.40
N ILE A 81 -1.24 6.63 19.36
CA ILE A 81 -0.34 5.86 18.50
C ILE A 81 1.06 6.06 19.06
N LEU A 82 1.63 5.02 19.63
CA LEU A 82 2.94 5.06 20.28
C LEU A 82 4.06 4.92 19.27
N GLU A 83 3.89 4.02 18.29
CA GLU A 83 4.93 3.70 17.34
C GLU A 83 4.35 3.21 16.02
N VAL A 84 5.01 3.56 14.91
CA VAL A 84 4.74 3.04 13.57
C VAL A 84 6.07 2.57 12.98
N GLN A 85 6.16 1.29 12.65
CA GLN A 85 7.34 0.68 12.03
C GLN A 85 6.95 -0.05 10.76
N ILE A 86 7.87 -0.11 9.81
CA ILE A 86 7.72 -0.88 8.57
C ILE A 86 8.62 -2.10 8.67
N GLU A 87 8.02 -3.27 8.46
CA GLU A 87 8.73 -4.52 8.34
C GLU A 87 8.68 -4.98 6.89
N ARG A 88 9.86 -5.10 6.25
CA ARG A 88 9.93 -5.73 4.93
C ARG A 88 9.75 -7.24 5.09
N LYS A 89 8.81 -7.81 4.34
CA LYS A 89 8.56 -9.25 4.32
C LYS A 89 8.74 -9.74 2.89
N PHE A 90 9.65 -10.69 2.71
CA PHE A 90 9.88 -11.27 1.40
C PHE A 90 8.84 -12.35 1.14
N THR A 91 8.37 -12.47 -0.10
CA THR A 91 7.46 -13.56 -0.51
C THR A 91 8.06 -14.94 -0.23
N SER A 92 9.39 -15.05 -0.13
CA SER A 92 10.06 -16.28 0.28
C SER A 92 9.53 -16.80 1.60
N ASP A 93 9.31 -15.94 2.60
CA ASP A 93 9.07 -16.38 3.97
C ASP A 93 7.63 -16.89 4.14
N ILE A 94 6.62 -16.18 3.60
CA ILE A 94 5.22 -16.66 3.61
C ILE A 94 5.03 -17.85 2.65
N GLN A 95 5.71 -17.86 1.50
CA GLN A 95 5.67 -19.04 0.62
C GLN A 95 6.33 -20.23 1.29
N GLU A 96 7.40 -20.07 2.05
CA GLU A 96 8.09 -21.15 2.73
C GLU A 96 7.22 -21.75 3.84
N ASP A 97 6.54 -20.92 4.64
CA ASP A 97 5.55 -21.38 5.62
C ASP A 97 4.36 -22.09 4.94
N SER A 98 3.83 -21.52 3.85
CA SER A 98 2.72 -22.12 3.09
C SER A 98 3.13 -23.43 2.40
N LYS A 99 4.33 -23.47 1.81
CA LYS A 99 4.91 -24.67 1.19
C LYS A 99 5.17 -25.75 2.23
N LYS A 100 5.67 -25.37 3.41
CA LYS A 100 5.87 -26.28 4.55
C LYS A 100 4.54 -26.87 5.00
N ALA A 101 3.50 -26.05 5.19
CA ALA A 101 2.17 -26.52 5.57
C ALA A 101 1.54 -27.45 4.51
N ILE A 102 1.70 -27.16 3.21
CA ILE A 102 1.24 -28.05 2.13
C ILE A 102 2.03 -29.36 2.13
N ASN A 103 3.36 -29.31 2.31
CA ASN A 103 4.21 -30.49 2.39
C ASN A 103 3.85 -31.38 3.59
N GLU A 104 3.57 -30.80 4.75
CA GLU A 104 3.10 -31.53 5.93
C GLU A 104 1.77 -32.26 5.65
N LYS A 105 0.82 -31.59 4.97
CA LYS A 105 -0.43 -32.24 4.53
C LYS A 105 -0.19 -33.37 3.54
N ILE A 106 0.70 -33.18 2.56
CA ILE A 106 1.07 -34.22 1.59
C ILE A 106 1.68 -35.43 2.31
N ASN A 107 2.56 -35.20 3.29
CA ASN A 107 3.18 -36.28 4.06
C ASN A 107 2.15 -37.04 4.88
N GLY A 108 1.24 -36.34 5.59
CA GLY A 108 0.15 -37.01 6.31
C GLY A 108 -0.77 -37.82 5.40
N LEU A 109 -1.07 -37.32 4.19
CA LEU A 109 -1.84 -38.08 3.19
C LEU A 109 -1.07 -39.29 2.65
N LYS A 110 0.26 -39.21 2.50
CA LYS A 110 1.09 -40.36 2.11
C LYS A 110 1.08 -41.46 3.17
N ASP A 111 1.10 -41.09 4.45
CA ASP A 111 1.00 -42.05 5.55
C ASP A 111 -0.36 -42.77 5.52
N LEU A 112 -1.45 -42.03 5.31
CA LEU A 112 -2.79 -42.60 5.14
C LEU A 112 -2.90 -43.48 3.88
N LEU A 113 -2.24 -43.07 2.78
CA LEU A 113 -2.17 -43.87 1.56
C LEU A 113 -1.46 -45.21 1.81
N GLN A 114 -0.37 -45.19 2.58
CA GLN A 114 0.34 -46.40 2.97
C GLN A 114 -0.56 -47.31 3.83
N GLN A 115 -1.24 -46.76 4.83
CA GLN A 115 -2.20 -47.52 5.65
C GLN A 115 -3.29 -48.18 4.81
N ALA A 116 -3.86 -47.46 3.82
CA ALA A 116 -4.85 -48.02 2.91
C ALA A 116 -4.27 -49.17 2.06
N ASN A 117 -3.04 -49.02 1.55
CA ASN A 117 -2.34 -50.09 0.82
C ASN A 117 -2.07 -51.33 1.69
N ASP A 118 -1.66 -51.14 2.94
CA ASP A 118 -1.42 -52.24 3.89
C ASP A 118 -2.73 -53.00 4.17
N GLN A 119 -3.84 -52.29 4.38
CA GLN A 119 -5.16 -52.90 4.56
C GLN A 119 -5.63 -53.67 3.32
N ILE A 120 -5.41 -53.12 2.12
CA ILE A 120 -5.70 -53.83 0.86
C ILE A 120 -4.88 -55.12 0.78
N THR A 121 -3.59 -55.06 1.10
CA THR A 121 -2.71 -56.23 1.07
C THR A 121 -3.18 -57.30 2.05
N ILE A 122 -3.53 -56.92 3.29
CA ILE A 122 -4.10 -57.83 4.29
C ILE A 122 -5.39 -58.48 3.79
N LEU A 123 -6.30 -57.68 3.21
CA LEU A 123 -7.56 -58.18 2.68
C LEU A 123 -7.34 -59.12 1.48
N GLN A 124 -6.35 -58.86 0.62
CA GLN A 124 -5.96 -59.75 -0.46
C GLN A 124 -5.39 -61.08 0.06
N SER A 125 -4.53 -61.05 1.08
CA SER A 125 -4.04 -62.29 1.72
C SER A 125 -5.18 -63.09 2.35
N LYS A 126 -6.13 -62.43 3.04
CA LYS A 126 -7.33 -63.07 3.60
C LYS A 126 -8.22 -63.67 2.51
N LYS A 127 -8.42 -62.95 1.40
CA LYS A 127 -9.15 -63.44 0.23
C LYS A 127 -8.50 -64.73 -0.29
N ASN A 128 -7.20 -64.71 -0.55
CA ASN A 128 -6.47 -65.85 -1.08
C ASN A 128 -6.57 -67.07 -0.15
N PHE A 129 -6.51 -66.85 1.17
CA PHE A 129 -6.71 -67.91 2.16
C PHE A 129 -8.11 -68.53 2.10
N VAL A 130 -9.17 -67.71 2.06
CA VAL A 130 -10.56 -68.22 1.97
C VAL A 130 -10.81 -68.92 0.63
N GLU A 131 -10.23 -68.43 -0.46
CA GLU A 131 -10.29 -69.09 -1.77
C GLU A 131 -9.56 -70.44 -1.78
N ALA A 132 -8.41 -70.54 -1.10
CA ALA A 132 -7.71 -71.80 -0.92
C ALA A 132 -8.52 -72.80 -0.07
N LEU A 133 -9.14 -72.34 1.03
CA LEU A 133 -10.04 -73.18 1.84
C LEU A 133 -11.22 -73.72 1.02
N LYS A 134 -11.84 -72.88 0.19
CA LYS A 134 -12.90 -73.32 -0.73
C LYS A 134 -12.39 -74.41 -1.68
N ALA A 135 -11.22 -74.24 -2.28
CA ALA A 135 -10.66 -75.21 -3.21
C ALA A 135 -10.31 -76.55 -2.54
N GLU A 136 -9.77 -76.51 -1.32
CA GLU A 136 -9.38 -77.70 -0.56
C GLU A 136 -10.59 -78.49 -0.04
N SER A 137 -11.65 -77.81 0.42
CA SER A 137 -12.86 -78.50 0.86
C SER A 137 -13.62 -79.17 -0.28
N VAL A 138 -13.70 -78.53 -1.46
CA VAL A 138 -14.29 -79.15 -2.65
C VAL A 138 -13.58 -80.45 -3.04
N LYS A 139 -12.24 -80.52 -2.89
CA LYS A 139 -11.48 -81.76 -3.13
C LYS A 139 -11.82 -82.86 -2.13
N ASN A 140 -11.83 -82.54 -0.84
CA ASN A 140 -12.02 -83.52 0.23
C ASN A 140 -13.47 -84.02 0.36
N GLU A 141 -14.44 -83.18 0.06
CA GLU A 141 -15.85 -83.55 0.18
C GLU A 141 -16.39 -84.30 -1.04
N ASN A 142 -15.81 -84.15 -2.25
CA ASN A 142 -16.12 -85.03 -3.38
C ASN A 142 -15.89 -86.53 -3.04
N GLN A 143 -15.00 -86.83 -2.10
CA GLN A 143 -14.78 -88.18 -1.57
C GLN A 143 -15.77 -88.60 -0.46
N LYS A 144 -16.30 -87.66 0.34
CA LYS A 144 -17.16 -87.93 1.51
C LYS A 144 -18.67 -87.76 1.24
N LEU A 145 -19.06 -86.96 0.26
CA LEU A 145 -20.46 -86.73 -0.17
C LEU A 145 -21.18 -88.01 -0.58
N LEU A 146 -20.44 -89.07 -0.90
CA LEU A 146 -20.96 -90.40 -1.21
C LEU A 146 -21.52 -91.16 0.02
N SER A 147 -21.52 -90.59 1.24
CA SER A 147 -21.74 -91.41 2.46
C SER A 147 -22.72 -90.95 3.57
N SER A 148 -23.35 -89.76 3.60
CA SER A 148 -24.43 -89.48 4.60
C SER A 148 -25.13 -88.12 4.47
N THR A 149 -26.38 -88.02 4.96
CA THR A 149 -27.20 -86.79 5.06
C THR A 149 -26.64 -85.72 6.03
N SER A 150 -25.84 -86.13 7.03
CA SER A 150 -25.13 -85.22 7.94
C SER A 150 -24.06 -84.38 7.22
N SER A 151 -23.55 -84.83 6.07
CA SER A 151 -22.57 -84.08 5.27
C SER A 151 -23.18 -82.81 4.65
N ILE A 152 -24.46 -82.82 4.29
CA ILE A 152 -25.15 -81.69 3.63
C ILE A 152 -25.28 -80.47 4.55
N LYS A 153 -25.55 -80.68 5.84
CA LYS A 153 -25.65 -79.60 6.83
C LYS A 153 -24.29 -78.91 7.03
N THR A 154 -23.23 -79.70 7.24
CA THR A 154 -21.85 -79.20 7.40
C THR A 154 -21.38 -78.43 6.16
N TRP A 155 -21.69 -78.95 4.97
CA TRP A 155 -21.44 -78.26 3.70
C TRP A 155 -22.14 -76.91 3.60
N THR A 156 -23.41 -76.86 3.98
CA THR A 156 -24.21 -75.63 3.92
C THR A 156 -23.64 -74.57 4.88
N GLU A 157 -23.24 -74.97 6.09
CA GLU A 157 -22.59 -74.08 7.07
C GLU A 157 -21.23 -73.57 6.55
N MET A 158 -20.42 -74.42 5.91
CA MET A 158 -19.15 -74.01 5.32
C MET A 158 -19.33 -73.06 4.13
N LEU A 159 -20.27 -73.35 3.22
CA LEU A 159 -20.58 -72.48 2.07
C LEU A 159 -21.05 -71.10 2.55
N ASN A 160 -21.91 -71.06 3.57
CA ASN A 160 -22.35 -69.81 4.18
C ASN A 160 -21.19 -69.05 4.83
N PHE A 161 -20.26 -69.75 5.49
CA PHE A 161 -19.05 -69.14 6.04
C PHE A 161 -18.18 -68.53 4.95
N VAL A 162 -17.90 -69.27 3.87
CA VAL A 162 -17.09 -68.79 2.74
C VAL A 162 -17.76 -67.60 2.06
N ASP A 163 -19.06 -67.69 1.76
CA ASP A 163 -19.82 -66.62 1.11
C ASP A 163 -19.85 -65.34 1.95
N SER A 164 -20.18 -65.44 3.24
CA SER A 164 -20.22 -64.31 4.16
C SER A 164 -18.85 -63.63 4.28
N ASN A 165 -17.76 -64.41 4.39
CA ASN A 165 -16.41 -63.86 4.48
C ASN A 165 -15.96 -63.22 3.17
N LEU A 166 -16.16 -63.88 2.02
CA LEU A 166 -15.78 -63.32 0.73
C LEU A 166 -16.57 -62.05 0.42
N SER A 167 -17.88 -62.03 0.66
CA SER A 167 -18.73 -60.85 0.45
C SER A 167 -18.27 -59.65 1.31
N LYS A 168 -17.92 -59.89 2.59
CA LYS A 168 -17.33 -58.87 3.46
C LYS A 168 -15.98 -58.38 2.95
N ILE A 169 -15.07 -59.30 2.60
CA ILE A 169 -13.73 -58.97 2.08
C ILE A 169 -13.82 -58.13 0.80
N TYR A 170 -14.67 -58.52 -0.17
CA TYR A 170 -14.87 -57.76 -1.40
C TYR A 170 -15.48 -56.37 -1.13
N THR A 171 -16.37 -56.26 -0.15
CA THR A 171 -16.93 -54.97 0.25
C THR A 171 -15.88 -54.06 0.88
N ASP A 172 -15.05 -54.59 1.77
CA ASP A 172 -14.00 -53.82 2.41
C ASP A 172 -12.85 -53.48 1.45
N LEU A 173 -12.51 -54.37 0.50
CA LEU A 173 -11.57 -54.06 -0.59
C LEU A 173 -12.03 -52.90 -1.46
N ARG A 174 -13.33 -52.85 -1.80
CA ARG A 174 -13.90 -51.74 -2.57
C ARG A 174 -13.83 -50.43 -1.79
N LYS A 175 -14.14 -50.46 -0.49
CA LYS A 175 -14.01 -49.28 0.39
C LYS A 175 -12.57 -48.79 0.47
N GLN A 176 -11.61 -49.68 0.74
CA GLN A 176 -10.20 -49.31 0.84
C GLN A 176 -9.63 -48.81 -0.49
N SER A 177 -10.02 -49.43 -1.61
CA SER A 177 -9.65 -48.94 -2.95
C SER A 177 -10.19 -47.54 -3.25
N ALA A 178 -11.42 -47.24 -2.82
CA ALA A 178 -12.00 -45.91 -2.99
C ALA A 178 -11.28 -44.85 -2.14
N ILE A 179 -10.97 -45.17 -0.87
CA ILE A 179 -10.17 -44.30 0.02
C ILE A 179 -8.80 -44.03 -0.60
N LYS A 180 -8.11 -45.07 -1.08
CA LYS A 180 -6.83 -44.95 -1.77
C LYS A 180 -6.92 -43.96 -2.95
N GLN A 181 -7.90 -44.14 -3.83
CA GLN A 181 -8.06 -43.32 -5.02
C GLN A 181 -8.31 -41.83 -4.67
N ASP A 182 -9.13 -41.57 -3.65
CA ASP A 182 -9.40 -40.21 -3.17
C ASP A 182 -8.14 -39.55 -2.59
N ILE A 183 -7.41 -40.25 -1.72
CA ILE A 183 -6.14 -39.76 -1.16
C ILE A 183 -5.13 -39.45 -2.27
N GLU A 184 -4.97 -40.33 -3.26
CA GLU A 184 -4.09 -40.09 -4.39
C GLU A 184 -4.50 -38.85 -5.19
N GLN A 185 -5.81 -38.60 -5.36
CA GLN A 185 -6.31 -37.40 -6.00
C GLN A 185 -6.00 -36.13 -5.19
N GLN A 186 -6.18 -36.16 -3.87
CA GLN A 186 -5.83 -35.04 -3.00
C GLN A 186 -4.33 -34.73 -3.06
N ILE A 187 -3.47 -35.75 -3.01
CA ILE A 187 -2.01 -35.59 -3.15
C ILE A 187 -1.67 -34.95 -4.51
N ARG A 188 -2.27 -35.43 -5.61
CA ARG A 188 -2.04 -34.84 -6.95
C ARG A 188 -2.42 -33.35 -6.98
N THR A 189 -3.59 -32.99 -6.47
CA THR A 189 -4.05 -31.58 -6.46
C THR A 189 -3.14 -30.69 -5.60
N LEU A 190 -2.76 -31.14 -4.41
CA LEU A 190 -1.84 -30.39 -3.54
C LEU A 190 -0.45 -30.24 -4.17
N THR A 191 0.04 -31.27 -4.85
CA THR A 191 1.33 -31.23 -5.56
C THR A 191 1.31 -30.23 -6.72
N LEU A 192 0.23 -30.19 -7.51
CA LEU A 192 0.07 -29.20 -8.57
C LEU A 192 0.03 -27.77 -8.01
N THR A 193 -0.68 -27.57 -6.89
CA THR A 193 -0.75 -26.27 -6.21
C THR A 193 0.62 -25.82 -5.70
N LEU A 194 1.40 -26.74 -5.14
CA LEU A 194 2.77 -26.49 -4.66
C LEU A 194 3.70 -26.05 -5.80
N ASN A 195 3.62 -26.74 -6.94
CA ASN A 195 4.44 -26.42 -8.11
C ASN A 195 4.07 -25.06 -8.72
N GLN A 196 2.77 -24.76 -8.82
CA GLN A 196 2.30 -23.46 -9.32
C GLN A 196 2.66 -22.30 -8.40
N ALA A 197 2.68 -22.52 -7.08
CA ALA A 197 3.12 -21.52 -6.10
C ALA A 197 4.62 -21.19 -6.21
N GLY A 198 5.42 -22.06 -6.84
CA GLY A 198 6.84 -21.80 -7.11
C GLY A 198 7.10 -20.80 -8.24
N ASP A 199 6.18 -20.68 -9.20
CA ASP A 199 6.34 -19.88 -10.43
C ASP A 199 5.79 -18.45 -10.33
N LEU A 200 5.09 -18.12 -9.25
CA LEU A 200 4.60 -16.77 -9.02
C LEU A 200 5.78 -15.87 -8.65
N LYS A 201 6.12 -14.96 -9.58
CA LYS A 201 7.14 -13.90 -9.43
C LYS A 201 7.16 -13.39 -7.98
N ARG A 202 8.35 -13.34 -7.38
CA ARG A 202 8.61 -12.68 -6.09
C ARG A 202 7.92 -11.31 -6.12
N LYS A 203 6.87 -11.17 -5.32
CA LYS A 203 6.20 -9.89 -5.08
C LYS A 203 6.57 -9.50 -3.67
N ASP A 204 7.57 -8.65 -3.56
CA ASP A 204 7.96 -8.11 -2.27
C ASP A 204 6.75 -7.34 -1.70
N TYR A 205 6.46 -7.54 -0.42
CA TYR A 205 5.45 -6.78 0.30
C TYR A 205 6.03 -6.29 1.62
N LYS A 206 5.36 -5.32 2.22
CA LYS A 206 5.72 -4.75 3.50
C LYS A 206 4.58 -4.99 4.46
N ASN A 207 4.91 -5.05 5.74
CA ASN A 207 3.95 -4.99 6.83
C ASN A 207 4.13 -3.66 7.56
N ILE A 208 3.04 -3.08 8.03
CA ILE A 208 3.06 -1.90 8.89
C ILE A 208 2.72 -2.35 10.30
N ARG A 209 3.69 -2.29 11.21
CA ARG A 209 3.49 -2.54 12.64
C ARG A 209 3.14 -1.21 13.32
N VAL A 210 2.01 -1.18 14.00
CA VAL A 210 1.54 -0.01 14.74
C VAL A 210 1.30 -0.42 16.19
N ILE A 211 1.93 0.29 17.12
CA ILE A 211 1.65 0.12 18.55
C ILE A 211 0.68 1.21 18.97
N VAL A 212 -0.47 0.80 19.50
CA VAL A 212 -1.52 1.71 19.95
C VAL A 212 -1.86 1.48 21.43
N GLU A 213 -2.18 2.55 22.14
CA GLU A 213 -2.72 2.50 23.50
C GLU A 213 -4.18 2.97 23.47
N CYS A 214 -5.07 2.08 23.92
CA CYS A 214 -6.50 2.32 24.01
C CYS A 214 -6.91 2.58 25.47
N SER A 215 -7.48 3.74 25.75
CA SER A 215 -7.98 4.09 27.08
C SER A 215 -9.27 3.35 27.47
N GLN A 216 -10.06 2.91 26.48
CA GLN A 216 -11.29 2.14 26.64
C GLN A 216 -11.35 0.97 25.63
N ALA A 217 -12.14 -0.06 25.96
CA ALA A 217 -12.37 -1.18 25.06
C ALA A 217 -13.44 -0.84 24.00
N GLY A 218 -13.21 -1.24 22.77
CA GLY A 218 -14.22 -1.22 21.70
C GLY A 218 -13.61 -1.15 20.30
N LEU A 219 -14.45 -0.74 19.33
CA LEU A 219 -14.08 -0.72 17.92
C LEU A 219 -13.21 0.49 17.60
N VAL A 220 -11.96 0.23 17.22
CA VAL A 220 -10.99 1.24 16.78
C VAL A 220 -10.84 1.14 15.28
N ASN A 221 -10.99 2.26 14.58
CA ASN A 221 -10.81 2.37 13.15
C ASN A 221 -9.47 3.04 12.85
N LEU A 222 -8.56 2.33 12.19
CA LEU A 222 -7.22 2.81 11.87
C LEU A 222 -7.09 3.06 10.37
N ARG A 223 -6.46 4.18 10.04
CA ARG A 223 -6.24 4.65 8.68
C ARG A 223 -4.76 4.93 8.43
N PRO A 224 -3.98 3.93 7.98
CA PRO A 224 -2.65 4.17 7.47
C PRO A 224 -2.74 4.87 6.10
N SER A 225 -2.01 5.97 5.97
CA SER A 225 -1.81 6.72 4.75
C SER A 225 -0.33 6.72 4.37
N TYR A 226 -0.05 6.54 3.08
CA TYR A 226 1.31 6.46 2.59
C TYR A 226 1.44 6.79 1.11
N VAL A 227 2.65 7.10 0.66
CA VAL A 227 2.97 7.40 -0.73
C VAL A 227 3.51 6.15 -1.41
N VAL A 228 2.96 5.84 -2.58
CA VAL A 228 3.43 4.77 -3.48
C VAL A 228 3.97 5.37 -4.77
N GLU A 229 5.04 4.77 -5.27
CA GLU A 229 5.56 5.05 -6.61
C GLU A 229 4.74 4.30 -7.67
N ASN A 230 5.02 4.52 -8.96
CA ASN A 230 4.35 3.81 -10.07
C ASN A 230 2.84 4.07 -10.19
N ALA A 231 2.39 5.25 -9.78
CA ALA A 231 1.07 5.77 -10.11
C ALA A 231 1.20 7.19 -10.66
N SER A 232 0.49 7.49 -11.72
CA SER A 232 0.47 8.80 -12.35
C SER A 232 -0.91 9.11 -12.89
N TRP A 233 -1.21 10.40 -13.01
CA TRP A 233 -2.33 10.86 -13.81
C TRP A 233 -1.90 11.99 -14.73
N TYR A 234 -2.58 12.12 -15.87
CA TYR A 234 -2.35 13.21 -16.80
C TYR A 234 -3.67 13.75 -17.39
N PRO A 235 -3.76 15.08 -17.58
CA PRO A 235 -4.87 15.73 -18.24
C PRO A 235 -4.93 15.34 -19.72
N MET A 236 -6.13 15.02 -20.23
CA MET A 236 -6.41 14.78 -21.63
C MET A 236 -7.60 15.63 -22.07
N TYR A 237 -7.49 16.22 -23.26
CA TYR A 237 -8.50 17.09 -23.85
C TYR A 237 -8.90 16.55 -25.23
N ASP A 238 -10.19 16.43 -25.51
CA ASP A 238 -10.76 16.22 -26.84
C ASP A 238 -11.51 17.48 -27.25
N ALA A 239 -11.22 18.03 -28.42
CA ALA A 239 -11.85 19.25 -28.92
C ALA A 239 -12.55 18.96 -30.25
N ARG A 240 -13.87 19.12 -30.28
CA ARG A 240 -14.69 18.91 -31.47
C ARG A 240 -15.21 20.24 -31.97
N VAL A 241 -14.99 20.50 -33.26
CA VAL A 241 -15.40 21.73 -33.92
C VAL A 241 -16.53 21.43 -34.90
N SER A 242 -17.65 22.14 -34.77
CA SER A 242 -18.76 22.08 -35.71
C SER A 242 -18.85 23.38 -36.50
N SER A 243 -18.46 23.34 -37.78
CA SER A 243 -18.47 24.50 -38.68
C SER A 243 -19.88 25.03 -38.98
N GLU A 244 -20.90 24.16 -38.94
CA GLU A 244 -22.30 24.55 -39.17
C GLU A 244 -22.89 25.29 -37.97
N SER A 245 -22.61 24.82 -36.75
CA SER A 245 -23.15 25.44 -35.52
C SER A 245 -22.25 26.54 -34.95
N LYS A 246 -21.04 26.74 -35.49
CA LYS A 246 -19.99 27.64 -34.95
C LYS A 246 -19.68 27.40 -33.47
N LYS A 247 -19.79 26.14 -33.03
CA LYS A 247 -19.50 25.73 -31.65
C LYS A 247 -18.23 24.89 -31.60
N ILE A 248 -17.49 25.08 -30.51
CA ILE A 248 -16.41 24.20 -30.10
C ILE A 248 -16.85 23.51 -28.81
N GLU A 249 -16.86 22.19 -28.83
CA GLU A 249 -17.02 21.36 -27.65
C GLU A 249 -15.65 20.90 -27.20
N ILE A 250 -15.27 21.22 -25.95
CA ILE A 250 -14.04 20.72 -25.35
C ILE A 250 -14.45 19.77 -24.22
N SER A 251 -14.09 18.50 -24.39
CA SER A 251 -14.19 17.46 -23.38
C SER A 251 -12.85 17.34 -22.66
N TYR A 252 -12.88 17.32 -21.34
CA TYR A 252 -11.70 17.10 -20.50
C TYR A 252 -11.85 15.82 -19.68
N PHE A 253 -10.80 15.00 -19.64
CA PHE A 253 -10.73 13.81 -18.79
C PHE A 253 -9.32 13.63 -18.21
N GLY A 254 -9.24 13.06 -17.00
CA GLY A 254 -7.98 12.61 -16.42
C GLY A 254 -7.74 11.14 -16.76
N MET A 255 -6.57 10.83 -17.31
CA MET A 255 -6.13 9.45 -17.51
C MET A 255 -5.22 9.04 -16.35
N ILE A 256 -5.55 7.92 -15.70
CA ILE A 256 -4.79 7.36 -14.59
C ILE A 256 -4.03 6.13 -15.10
N GLN A 257 -2.77 6.05 -14.74
CA GLN A 257 -1.97 4.86 -14.91
C GLN A 257 -1.40 4.46 -13.56
N GLN A 258 -1.56 3.19 -13.18
CA GLN A 258 -0.96 2.68 -11.95
C GLN A 258 -0.46 1.26 -12.15
N SER A 259 0.64 0.93 -11.50
CA SER A 259 1.16 -0.43 -11.34
C SER A 259 1.65 -0.65 -9.91
N THR A 260 0.97 -0.04 -8.94
CA THR A 260 1.35 -0.01 -7.52
C THR A 260 1.18 -1.34 -6.80
N GLY A 261 0.50 -2.30 -7.44
CA GLY A 261 0.14 -3.59 -6.83
C GLY A 261 -1.06 -3.52 -5.87
N GLU A 262 -1.63 -2.33 -5.66
CA GLU A 262 -2.80 -2.11 -4.83
C GLU A 262 -4.09 -2.17 -5.66
N ASP A 263 -5.17 -2.64 -5.02
CA ASP A 263 -6.50 -2.70 -5.64
C ASP A 263 -7.26 -1.41 -5.37
N TRP A 264 -7.66 -0.71 -6.43
CA TRP A 264 -8.36 0.58 -6.39
C TRP A 264 -9.83 0.42 -6.84
N ASP A 265 -10.49 -0.63 -6.37
CA ASP A 265 -11.89 -0.88 -6.68
C ASP A 265 -12.84 -0.05 -5.79
N ASN A 266 -13.69 0.75 -6.42
CA ASN A 266 -14.70 1.60 -5.78
C ASN A 266 -14.15 2.50 -4.64
N ILE A 267 -13.05 3.20 -4.91
CA ILE A 267 -12.41 4.11 -3.96
C ILE A 267 -12.65 5.58 -4.32
N LYS A 268 -12.51 6.48 -3.33
CA LYS A 268 -12.52 7.92 -3.59
C LYS A 268 -11.22 8.34 -4.25
N LEU A 269 -11.30 8.79 -5.51
CA LEU A 269 -10.15 9.28 -6.27
C LEU A 269 -10.09 10.81 -6.24
N THR A 270 -8.90 11.34 -5.95
CA THR A 270 -8.60 12.78 -6.03
C THR A 270 -7.42 13.00 -6.97
N PHE A 271 -7.53 13.94 -7.91
CA PHE A 271 -6.45 14.28 -8.82
C PHE A 271 -5.78 15.56 -8.37
N SER A 272 -4.46 15.49 -8.18
CA SER A 272 -3.67 16.65 -7.81
C SER A 272 -2.74 17.05 -8.94
N THR A 273 -2.90 18.27 -9.44
CA THR A 273 -1.91 18.93 -10.33
C THR A 273 -0.72 19.48 -9.55
N ALA A 274 -0.74 19.41 -8.21
CA ALA A 274 0.36 19.86 -7.39
C ALA A 274 1.59 18.96 -7.64
N GLU A 275 2.75 19.59 -7.76
CA GLU A 275 4.04 18.91 -7.70
C GLU A 275 4.59 19.10 -6.28
N PRO A 276 4.23 18.23 -5.31
CA PRO A 276 4.84 18.28 -3.99
C PRO A 276 6.33 17.94 -4.18
N MET A 277 7.17 18.96 -4.09
CA MET A 277 8.54 18.92 -4.60
C MET A 277 9.34 17.73 -4.07
N ALA A 278 10.10 17.15 -4.99
CA ALA A 278 11.31 16.40 -4.72
C ALA A 278 12.10 17.06 -3.60
N MET A 279 12.39 16.28 -2.56
CA MET A 279 13.28 16.62 -1.47
C MET A 279 14.59 17.18 -2.02
N ARG A 280 14.75 18.51 -2.00
CA ARG A 280 16.09 19.09 -2.00
C ARG A 280 16.57 18.89 -0.57
N SER A 281 17.48 17.92 -0.41
CA SER A 281 18.27 17.63 0.78
C SER A 281 18.41 18.83 1.71
N LEU A 282 18.27 18.61 3.03
CA LEU A 282 18.70 19.60 4.02
C LEU A 282 20.12 20.08 3.64
N PRO A 283 20.38 21.39 3.53
CA PRO A 283 21.75 21.86 3.40
C PRO A 283 22.51 21.42 4.65
N GLU A 284 23.65 20.77 4.48
CA GLU A 284 24.58 20.59 5.59
C GLU A 284 25.02 21.98 6.06
N LEU A 285 24.88 22.24 7.36
CA LEU A 285 25.38 23.48 7.96
C LEU A 285 26.91 23.44 7.93
N ASP A 286 27.52 24.28 7.11
CA ASP A 286 28.96 24.48 7.19
C ASP A 286 29.33 25.02 8.58
N ARG A 287 30.27 24.35 9.25
CA ARG A 287 30.82 24.84 10.53
C ARG A 287 31.50 26.18 10.30
N TRP A 288 31.10 27.19 11.08
CA TRP A 288 31.79 28.48 11.11
C TRP A 288 33.08 28.37 11.93
N TYR A 289 34.22 28.68 11.30
CA TYR A 289 35.46 28.94 12.01
C TYR A 289 35.52 30.43 12.35
N VAL A 290 35.73 30.75 13.64
CA VAL A 290 36.03 32.11 14.06
C VAL A 290 37.51 32.36 13.79
N ASP A 291 37.80 33.07 12.71
CA ASP A 291 39.17 33.48 12.38
C ASP A 291 39.46 34.83 13.07
N LEU A 292 40.36 34.82 14.06
CA LEU A 292 40.84 36.04 14.70
C LEU A 292 41.87 36.67 13.77
N VAL A 293 41.43 37.56 12.88
CA VAL A 293 42.35 38.37 12.06
C VAL A 293 43.21 39.22 13.02
N PRO A 294 44.53 39.00 13.12
CA PRO A 294 45.38 39.88 13.90
C PRO A 294 45.37 41.27 13.23
N LEU A 295 45.16 42.31 14.03
CA LEU A 295 45.13 43.69 13.53
C LEU A 295 46.45 44.01 12.81
N PRO A 296 46.38 44.69 11.64
CA PRO A 296 47.58 45.09 10.94
C PRO A 296 48.38 46.08 11.80
N ILE A 297 49.64 45.75 12.04
CA ILE A 297 50.61 46.70 12.60
C ILE A 297 50.83 47.77 11.53
N GLN A 298 50.49 49.03 11.83
CA GLN A 298 50.76 50.16 10.95
C GLN A 298 52.24 50.53 11.05
N ASP A 299 53.02 50.15 10.05
CA ASP A 299 54.33 50.78 9.82
C ASP A 299 54.12 52.14 9.12
N VAL A 300 54.71 53.17 9.71
CA VAL A 300 54.60 54.57 9.30
C VAL A 300 55.72 54.92 8.31
N GLU A 301 55.33 55.63 7.23
CA GLU A 301 56.14 56.45 6.30
C GLU A 301 57.01 55.71 5.26
N SER A 302 57.01 56.08 3.97
CA SER A 302 57.34 57.42 3.47
C SER A 302 56.98 57.62 1.97
N LYS A 303 56.81 58.89 1.60
CA LYS A 303 56.38 59.47 0.30
C LYS A 303 57.34 59.25 -0.88
N LYS A 304 56.80 59.23 -2.13
CA LYS A 304 57.11 60.18 -3.24
C LYS A 304 56.31 59.95 -4.55
N GLU A 305 55.72 61.04 -5.05
CA GLU A 305 55.57 61.59 -6.44
C GLU A 305 55.81 60.67 -7.67
N ALA A 306 55.23 60.80 -8.88
CA ALA A 306 54.15 61.57 -9.50
C ALA A 306 53.93 61.08 -10.97
N SER A 307 52.75 61.39 -11.56
CA SER A 307 52.45 61.67 -13.00
C SER A 307 52.27 60.57 -14.08
N SER A 308 51.06 60.55 -14.70
CA SER A 308 50.75 60.70 -16.16
C SER A 308 49.44 59.94 -16.54
N GLY A 309 48.30 60.58 -16.88
CA GLY A 309 47.80 60.88 -18.25
C GLY A 309 47.44 59.60 -19.06
N TYR A 310 46.23 59.28 -19.56
CA TYR A 310 45.01 59.98 -20.04
C TYR A 310 43.77 59.06 -19.89
N PRO A 311 42.52 59.58 -20.01
CA PRO A 311 41.28 58.82 -19.89
C PRO A 311 40.77 58.33 -21.25
N ILE A 312 40.26 57.08 -21.32
CA ILE A 312 39.29 56.70 -22.35
C ILE A 312 38.14 55.97 -21.67
N ASP A 313 37.01 56.67 -21.69
CA ASP A 313 35.68 56.27 -21.26
C ASP A 313 35.02 55.47 -22.40
N TYR A 314 34.64 54.22 -22.15
CA TYR A 314 33.66 53.50 -22.95
C TYR A 314 32.50 53.10 -22.04
N LYS A 315 31.55 54.04 -21.90
CA LYS A 315 30.19 53.69 -21.52
C LYS A 315 29.62 52.70 -22.53
N SER A 316 29.44 51.46 -22.11
CA SER A 316 28.27 50.68 -22.50
C SER A 316 27.44 50.41 -21.24
N ASN A 317 26.33 51.12 -21.21
CA ASN A 317 25.37 51.16 -20.13
C ASN A 317 24.46 49.93 -20.24
N TYR A 318 24.83 48.84 -19.57
CA TYR A 318 23.86 47.84 -19.09
C TYR A 318 23.90 47.89 -17.56
N GLY A 319 23.31 48.94 -17.00
CA GLY A 319 23.02 49.02 -15.58
C GLY A 319 21.98 47.94 -15.23
N LEU A 320 22.47 46.76 -14.85
CA LEU A 320 21.73 45.86 -13.97
C LEU A 320 21.36 46.69 -12.72
N PRO A 321 20.11 46.70 -12.25
CA PRO A 321 19.80 47.28 -10.95
C PRO A 321 20.48 46.42 -9.87
N SER A 322 21.74 46.74 -9.57
CA SER A 322 22.44 46.23 -8.39
C SER A 322 22.02 47.08 -7.20
N GLY A 323 20.90 46.68 -6.63
CA GLY A 323 20.49 47.04 -5.29
C GLY A 323 19.49 45.98 -4.86
N LYS A 324 19.92 45.01 -4.06
CA LYS A 324 19.07 43.90 -3.61
C LYS A 324 18.50 44.23 -2.23
N GLY A 325 17.20 44.05 -2.08
CA GLY A 325 16.47 44.14 -0.81
C GLY A 325 15.90 42.78 -0.40
N ALA A 326 15.06 42.80 0.63
CA ALA A 326 14.33 41.64 1.10
C ALA A 326 12.86 41.98 1.35
N ILE A 327 12.02 40.95 1.40
CA ILE A 327 10.61 41.04 1.79
C ILE A 327 10.41 40.01 2.89
N SER A 328 9.75 40.39 3.97
CA SER A 328 9.33 39.47 5.02
C SER A 328 7.93 39.79 5.51
N GLY A 329 7.29 38.81 6.13
CA GLY A 329 5.94 39.03 6.60
C GLY A 329 5.30 37.83 7.26
N TYR A 330 4.04 38.00 7.64
CA TYR A 330 3.19 36.97 8.22
C TYR A 330 1.95 36.76 7.34
N ILE A 331 1.54 35.50 7.20
CA ILE A 331 0.33 35.08 6.48
C ILE A 331 -0.59 34.40 7.49
N THR A 332 -1.82 34.91 7.61
CA THR A 332 -2.81 34.44 8.57
C THR A 332 -4.15 34.17 7.90
N ASP A 333 -5.02 33.40 8.56
CA ASP A 333 -6.45 33.37 8.24
C ASP A 333 -7.05 34.73 8.64
N GLU A 334 -7.79 35.38 7.73
CA GLU A 334 -8.39 36.70 7.98
C GLU A 334 -9.52 36.63 9.04
N ASN A 335 -10.22 35.50 9.14
CA ASN A 335 -11.35 35.30 10.06
C ASN A 335 -10.91 34.83 11.44
N THR A 336 -9.95 33.90 11.53
CA THR A 336 -9.50 33.34 12.82
C THR A 336 -8.25 34.01 13.37
N GLY A 337 -7.45 34.66 12.52
CA GLY A 337 -6.15 35.21 12.87
C GLY A 337 -5.05 34.16 13.02
N ASP A 338 -5.34 32.88 12.78
CA ASP A 338 -4.39 31.80 12.92
C ASP A 338 -3.29 31.89 11.84
N PRO A 339 -2.03 31.56 12.17
CA PRO A 339 -0.96 31.51 11.19
C PRO A 339 -1.26 30.43 10.14
N LEU A 340 -0.97 30.73 8.87
CA LEU A 340 -1.14 29.80 7.75
C LEU A 340 0.21 29.24 7.33
N PRO A 341 0.65 28.10 7.90
CA PRO A 341 1.90 27.48 7.51
C PRO A 341 1.81 26.83 6.12
N GLY A 342 2.83 27.06 5.30
CA GLY A 342 2.89 26.57 3.92
C GLY A 342 2.14 27.42 2.88
N ALA A 343 1.67 28.62 3.26
CA ALA A 343 1.17 29.61 2.32
C ALA A 343 2.29 30.14 1.43
N LYS A 344 2.02 30.22 0.13
CA LYS A 344 3.00 30.59 -0.89
C LYS A 344 2.95 32.09 -1.14
N ALA A 345 4.05 32.78 -0.87
CA ALA A 345 4.30 34.17 -1.24
C ALA A 345 5.22 34.23 -2.49
N LEU A 346 4.69 34.66 -3.62
CA LEU A 346 5.40 34.68 -4.92
C LEU A 346 5.45 36.09 -5.50
N LEU A 347 6.63 36.52 -5.92
CA LEU A 347 6.81 37.80 -6.60
C LEU A 347 6.52 37.64 -8.10
N VAL A 348 5.36 38.11 -8.54
CA VAL A 348 4.82 37.92 -9.89
C VAL A 348 5.78 38.48 -10.94
N GLY A 349 6.05 37.68 -11.98
CA GLY A 349 7.01 38.02 -13.04
C GLY A 349 8.47 37.67 -12.72
N THR A 350 8.73 37.05 -11.57
CA THR A 350 10.06 36.51 -11.20
C THR A 350 9.95 35.08 -10.69
N ALA A 351 11.08 34.40 -10.54
CA ALA A 351 11.16 33.10 -9.84
C ALA A 351 11.35 33.24 -8.32
N LEU A 352 11.30 34.47 -7.76
CA LEU A 352 11.52 34.73 -6.35
C LEU A 352 10.22 34.58 -5.56
N GLY A 353 10.25 33.73 -4.54
CA GLY A 353 9.14 33.47 -3.65
C GLY A 353 9.57 32.60 -2.47
N SER A 354 8.71 32.48 -1.47
CA SER A 354 8.93 31.68 -0.27
C SER A 354 7.62 31.08 0.22
N LEU A 355 7.71 30.01 1.00
CA LEU A 355 6.59 29.49 1.79
C LEU A 355 6.64 30.09 3.20
N SER A 356 5.50 30.25 3.85
CA SER A 356 5.42 30.56 5.28
C SER A 356 5.79 29.36 6.15
N ASP A 357 6.42 29.61 7.29
CA ASP A 357 6.77 28.64 8.32
C ASP A 357 5.59 28.32 9.27
N MET A 358 5.85 27.59 10.35
CA MET A 358 4.84 27.17 11.35
C MET A 358 4.15 28.35 12.05
N ASP A 359 4.83 29.51 12.12
CA ASP A 359 4.30 30.74 12.69
C ASP A 359 3.67 31.66 11.62
N GLY A 360 3.47 31.13 10.40
CA GLY A 360 2.91 31.87 9.27
C GLY A 360 3.90 32.85 8.64
N LYS A 361 5.18 32.79 9.01
CA LYS A 361 6.18 33.80 8.64
C LYS A 361 6.93 33.42 7.37
N PHE A 362 7.15 34.38 6.48
CA PHE A 362 7.85 34.17 5.21
C PHE A 362 8.99 35.18 5.00
N TYR A 363 9.98 34.78 4.20
CA TYR A 363 11.16 35.59 3.90
C TYR A 363 11.63 35.36 2.45
N ILE A 364 11.66 36.43 1.66
CA ILE A 364 12.18 36.46 0.29
C ILE A 364 13.40 37.38 0.28
N THR A 365 14.59 36.82 0.09
CA THR A 365 15.84 37.58 0.02
C THR A 365 16.27 37.83 -1.41
N ASN A 366 17.29 38.68 -1.59
CA ASN A 366 17.95 38.89 -2.87
C ASN A 366 17.02 39.46 -3.97
N VAL A 367 16.00 40.23 -3.57
CA VAL A 367 15.02 40.81 -4.48
C VAL A 367 15.59 42.09 -5.08
N PRO A 368 15.73 42.21 -6.42
CA PRO A 368 16.20 43.44 -7.03
C PRO A 368 15.30 44.62 -6.66
N GLN A 369 15.87 45.81 -6.50
CA GLN A 369 15.09 47.01 -6.21
C GLN A 369 14.12 47.30 -7.36
N GLY A 370 12.88 47.63 -7.03
CA GLY A 370 11.83 47.77 -8.03
C GLY A 370 10.43 47.78 -7.43
N ARG A 371 9.42 47.92 -8.29
CA ARG A 371 8.00 47.76 -7.94
C ARG A 371 7.54 46.38 -8.40
N TYR A 372 6.87 45.65 -7.52
CA TYR A 372 6.44 44.28 -7.76
C TYR A 372 5.02 44.06 -7.26
N SER A 373 4.41 42.97 -7.73
CA SER A 373 3.19 42.41 -7.17
C SER A 373 3.55 41.11 -6.45
N LEU A 374 3.25 41.02 -5.16
CA LEU A 374 3.36 39.80 -4.38
C LEU A 374 2.02 39.09 -4.37
N GLU A 375 1.98 37.87 -4.89
CA GLU A 375 0.81 37.00 -4.86
C GLU A 375 0.95 36.01 -3.72
N ILE A 376 -0.05 36.00 -2.83
CA ILE A 376 -0.15 35.07 -1.72
C ILE A 376 -1.27 34.08 -1.99
N SER A 377 -0.95 32.79 -1.91
CA SER A 377 -1.90 31.71 -2.18
C SER A 377 -1.75 30.58 -1.17
N TYR A 378 -2.87 30.02 -0.73
CA TYR A 378 -2.93 28.88 0.17
C TYR A 378 -4.12 27.99 -0.18
N ILE A 379 -4.00 26.68 0.04
CA ILE A 379 -5.02 25.72 -0.38
C ILE A 379 -6.31 25.92 0.42
N GLY A 380 -7.44 26.08 -0.28
CA GLY A 380 -8.73 26.38 0.35
C GLY A 380 -8.90 27.85 0.75
N TYR A 381 -8.10 28.76 0.20
CA TYR A 381 -8.20 30.20 0.44
C TYR A 381 -8.14 30.97 -0.89
N GLN A 382 -8.81 32.11 -0.93
CA GLN A 382 -8.76 33.02 -2.06
C GLN A 382 -7.37 33.68 -2.15
N SER A 383 -6.76 33.69 -3.33
CA SER A 383 -5.44 34.32 -3.52
C SER A 383 -5.52 35.85 -3.51
N VAL A 384 -4.50 36.49 -2.91
CA VAL A 384 -4.42 37.95 -2.77
C VAL A 384 -3.17 38.47 -3.48
N LYS A 385 -3.30 39.58 -4.21
CA LYS A 385 -2.17 40.27 -4.88
C LYS A 385 -1.94 41.64 -4.28
N ILE A 386 -0.71 41.89 -3.84
CA ILE A 386 -0.30 43.13 -3.16
C ILE A 386 0.81 43.81 -3.94
N HIS A 387 0.64 45.09 -4.25
CA HIS A 387 1.69 45.88 -4.88
C HIS A 387 2.65 46.46 -3.83
N LEU A 388 3.95 46.23 -4.00
CA LEU A 388 4.98 46.70 -3.06
C LEU A 388 6.22 47.21 -3.79
N LYS A 389 6.98 48.08 -3.13
CA LYS A 389 8.26 48.61 -3.62
C LYS A 389 9.40 48.07 -2.76
N VAL A 390 10.37 47.44 -3.40
CA VAL A 390 11.60 46.96 -2.76
C VAL A 390 12.70 48.01 -2.93
N ILE A 391 13.34 48.36 -1.82
CA ILE A 391 14.45 49.32 -1.75
C ILE A 391 15.73 48.54 -1.39
N GLU A 392 16.85 48.92 -1.98
CA GLU A 392 18.15 48.30 -1.70
C GLU A 392 18.50 48.31 -0.19
N LYS A 393 19.06 47.19 0.30
CA LYS A 393 19.49 46.99 1.71
C LYS A 393 18.38 47.19 2.75
N GLN A 394 17.13 47.24 2.34
CA GLN A 394 15.97 47.31 3.22
C GLN A 394 15.12 46.04 3.11
N THR A 395 14.42 45.74 4.19
CA THR A 395 13.44 44.66 4.26
C THR A 395 12.04 45.24 4.34
N ALA A 396 11.19 44.96 3.35
CA ALA A 396 9.78 45.32 3.39
C ALA A 396 9.01 44.32 4.27
N ASN A 397 8.38 44.80 5.35
CA ASN A 397 7.59 43.98 6.27
C ASN A 397 6.09 44.09 5.98
N LEU A 398 5.38 42.97 5.87
CA LEU A 398 3.95 42.92 5.53
C LEU A 398 3.22 41.86 6.38
N THR A 399 1.96 42.12 6.73
CA THR A 399 1.07 41.10 7.30
C THR A 399 -0.14 40.99 6.38
N VAL A 400 -0.51 39.77 6.01
CA VAL A 400 -1.53 39.51 5.01
C VAL A 400 -2.46 38.41 5.49
N GLY A 401 -3.75 38.73 5.64
CA GLY A 401 -4.77 37.72 5.89
C GLY A 401 -5.38 37.18 4.60
N LEU A 402 -5.72 35.90 4.60
CA LEU A 402 -6.42 35.24 3.51
C LEU A 402 -7.83 34.82 3.96
N ASN A 403 -8.81 34.96 3.06
CA ASN A 403 -10.16 34.46 3.30
C ASN A 403 -10.29 33.02 2.84
N ALA A 404 -10.79 32.14 3.71
CA ALA A 404 -11.09 30.75 3.37
C ALA A 404 -12.15 30.69 2.26
N GLU A 405 -11.87 29.94 1.21
CA GLU A 405 -12.76 29.69 0.09
C GLU A 405 -13.18 28.21 0.13
N ALA A 406 -14.43 27.97 0.53
CA ALA A 406 -15.01 26.65 0.50
C ALA A 406 -15.26 26.25 -0.96
N LEU A 407 -14.33 25.48 -1.54
CA LEU A 407 -14.58 24.75 -2.77
C LEU A 407 -15.60 23.64 -2.48
N GLU A 408 -16.89 23.93 -2.65
CA GLU A 408 -17.92 22.90 -2.84
C GLU A 408 -17.68 22.23 -4.20
N ALA A 409 -16.81 21.23 -4.21
CA ALA A 409 -16.81 20.26 -5.29
C ALA A 409 -17.92 19.24 -5.01
N GLU A 410 -18.94 19.17 -5.88
CA GLU A 410 -19.92 18.09 -5.85
C GLU A 410 -19.19 16.74 -5.84
N ALA A 411 -19.41 15.95 -4.78
CA ALA A 411 -18.83 14.63 -4.65
C ALA A 411 -19.40 13.72 -5.77
N ILE A 412 -18.61 13.47 -6.81
CA ILE A 412 -18.95 12.49 -7.84
C ILE A 412 -18.51 11.12 -7.32
N VAL A 413 -19.49 10.31 -6.91
CA VAL A 413 -19.32 8.87 -6.69
C VAL A 413 -19.12 8.21 -8.06
N VAL A 414 -17.91 7.74 -8.34
CA VAL A 414 -17.61 6.97 -9.54
C VAL A 414 -17.88 5.49 -9.22
N MET A 415 -19.04 4.97 -9.64
CA MET A 415 -19.29 3.52 -9.66
C MET A 415 -18.62 2.92 -10.89
N ALA A 416 -17.69 1.98 -10.69
CA ALA A 416 -17.02 1.26 -11.76
C ALA A 416 -18.00 0.33 -12.49
N GLN A 417 -18.05 0.42 -13.83
CA GLN A 417 -18.71 -0.58 -14.67
C GLN A 417 -17.64 -1.28 -15.51
N VAL A 418 -17.35 -2.54 -15.17
CA VAL A 418 -16.45 -3.39 -15.96
C VAL A 418 -17.13 -3.68 -17.30
N ALA A 419 -16.53 -3.24 -18.40
CA ALA A 419 -17.02 -3.55 -19.75
C ALA A 419 -17.02 -5.08 -19.97
N PRO A 420 -18.13 -5.70 -20.42
CA PRO A 420 -18.13 -7.11 -20.77
C PRO A 420 -17.27 -7.31 -22.01
N SER A 421 -16.13 -7.99 -21.84
CA SER A 421 -15.32 -8.48 -22.94
C SER A 421 -16.16 -9.39 -23.82
N SER A 422 -16.35 -8.99 -25.08
CA SER A 422 -17.10 -9.72 -26.08
C SER A 422 -16.59 -11.16 -26.22
N GLN A 423 -17.47 -12.11 -25.90
CA GLN A 423 -17.30 -13.52 -26.21
C GLN A 423 -17.15 -13.73 -27.72
N LYS A 424 -15.94 -14.09 -28.17
CA LYS A 424 -15.67 -15.30 -28.98
C LYS A 424 -14.21 -15.30 -29.46
N ARG A 425 -13.34 -15.95 -28.68
CA ARG A 425 -12.36 -16.91 -29.21
C ARG A 425 -11.93 -17.84 -28.08
N LYS A 426 -12.34 -19.10 -28.20
CA LYS A 426 -11.93 -20.18 -27.31
C LYS A 426 -10.43 -20.41 -27.48
N GLU A 427 -9.77 -20.57 -26.33
CA GLU A 427 -8.79 -21.63 -26.08
C GLU A 427 -7.53 -21.58 -26.95
N VAL A 428 -6.51 -20.83 -26.46
CA VAL A 428 -5.05 -21.13 -26.53
C VAL A 428 -4.17 -20.02 -25.88
N ASP A 429 -4.68 -18.82 -25.54
CA ASP A 429 -3.84 -17.73 -24.98
C ASP A 429 -3.69 -17.69 -23.43
N ARG A 430 -3.82 -18.82 -22.72
CA ARG A 430 -3.79 -18.84 -21.24
C ARG A 430 -2.39 -18.72 -20.60
N LEU A 431 -1.42 -18.09 -21.26
CA LEU A 431 -0.04 -17.95 -20.74
C LEU A 431 0.60 -16.56 -20.88
N MET A 432 -0.19 -15.51 -21.09
CA MET A 432 0.33 -14.14 -21.01
C MET A 432 -0.67 -13.25 -20.28
N GLU A 433 -0.64 -13.25 -18.95
CA GLU A 433 -1.26 -12.18 -18.17
C GLU A 433 -0.42 -10.91 -18.38
N LYS A 434 -0.72 -10.20 -19.47
CA LYS A 434 -0.26 -8.82 -19.67
C LYS A 434 -0.75 -8.00 -18.47
N PRO A 435 0.04 -7.02 -17.99
CA PRO A 435 -0.37 -6.21 -16.84
C PRO A 435 -1.79 -5.67 -17.05
N LYS A 436 -2.66 -5.90 -16.06
CA LYS A 436 -3.99 -5.28 -16.01
C LYS A 436 -3.78 -3.77 -15.94
N TYR A 437 -3.92 -3.10 -17.08
CA TYR A 437 -4.13 -1.66 -17.10
C TYR A 437 -5.59 -1.42 -16.76
N SER A 438 -5.85 -0.92 -15.56
CA SER A 438 -7.15 -0.37 -15.22
C SER A 438 -7.29 0.99 -15.92
N GLU A 439 -7.90 0.99 -17.10
CA GLU A 439 -8.25 2.23 -17.80
C GLU A 439 -9.51 2.80 -17.12
N VAL A 440 -9.32 3.68 -16.15
CA VAL A 440 -10.43 4.38 -15.48
C VAL A 440 -10.72 5.65 -16.27
N ARG A 441 -11.81 5.67 -17.04
CA ARG A 441 -12.31 6.90 -17.64
C ARG A 441 -13.03 7.72 -16.57
N ALA A 442 -12.42 8.83 -16.17
CA ALA A 442 -13.14 9.86 -15.42
C ALA A 442 -14.32 10.38 -16.27
N LYS A 443 -15.42 10.77 -15.61
CA LYS A 443 -16.64 11.31 -16.24
C LYS A 443 -16.27 12.45 -17.20
N GLU A 444 -16.73 12.36 -18.44
CA GLU A 444 -16.54 13.38 -19.47
C GLU A 444 -17.26 14.67 -19.03
N LEU A 445 -16.50 15.72 -18.76
CA LEU A 445 -17.02 17.07 -18.54
C LEU A 445 -16.83 17.83 -19.85
N SER A 446 -17.94 18.12 -20.54
CA SER A 446 -17.93 18.94 -21.75
C SER A 446 -18.35 20.37 -21.43
N THR A 447 -17.57 21.33 -21.91
CA THR A 447 -17.94 22.75 -21.90
C THR A 447 -18.06 23.21 -23.35
N VAL A 448 -19.18 23.86 -23.68
CA VAL A 448 -19.47 24.37 -25.02
C VAL A 448 -19.18 25.86 -25.04
N PHE A 449 -18.28 26.28 -25.92
CA PHE A 449 -17.95 27.69 -26.13
C PHE A 449 -18.55 28.19 -27.44
N GLU A 450 -19.11 29.40 -27.42
CA GLU A 450 -19.51 30.11 -28.63
C GLU A 450 -18.30 30.84 -29.21
N LEU A 451 -18.06 30.70 -30.51
CA LEU A 451 -16.98 31.39 -31.19
C LEU A 451 -17.28 32.89 -31.27
N PRO A 452 -16.38 33.77 -30.76
CA PRO A 452 -16.58 35.21 -30.87
C PRO A 452 -16.58 35.64 -32.34
N THR A 453 -17.60 36.42 -32.74
CA THR A 453 -17.64 37.04 -34.06
C THR A 453 -16.52 38.08 -34.18
N LYS A 454 -15.82 38.04 -35.30
CA LYS A 454 -14.66 38.86 -35.67
C LYS A 454 -14.90 40.37 -35.47
N ASN A 455 -14.60 40.88 -34.27
CA ASN A 455 -14.12 42.23 -33.93
C ASN A 455 -14.24 42.48 -32.41
N SER A 456 -13.36 41.88 -31.61
CA SER A 456 -13.02 42.39 -30.27
C SER A 456 -11.93 41.52 -29.66
N ILE A 457 -10.68 41.86 -29.95
CA ILE A 457 -9.54 41.54 -29.08
C ILE A 457 -8.86 42.90 -28.86
N PRO A 458 -8.91 43.49 -27.66
CA PRO A 458 -7.98 44.56 -27.30
C PRO A 458 -6.55 44.03 -27.16
#